data_AF-A0A0N0GEM6-F1
#
_entry.id   AF-A0A0N0GEM6-F1
#
_cell.length_a   1.000
_cell.length_b   1.000
_cell.length_c   1.000
_cell.angle_alpha   90.00
_cell.angle_beta   90.00
_cell.angle_gamma   90.00
#
_symmetry.space_group_name_H-M   'P 1'
#
loop_
_entity.id
_entity.type
_entity.pdbx_description
1 polymer ?
#
loop_
_entity_poly.entity_id
_entity_poly.type
_entity_poly.pdbx_seq_one_letter_code
_entity_poly.pdbx_strand_id
1 'polypeptide(L)'
;MLLQTNPIVWDIKWGDGAASTYKFIAILNNIGNLSTTILGVGTIMDGRYKGASAVSTFVLGSDSSSPNNDCNKWSGVTQVSGLSTLVIAP
;
A
#
# COMPACT_ATOMS: atom_id res chain seq x y z
N MET A 1 -9.03 -8.82 -13.86
CA MET A 1 -7.84 -8.03 -14.23
C MET A 1 -7.17 -7.61 -12.94
N LEU A 2 -5.92 -8.00 -12.69
CA LEU A 2 -5.14 -7.53 -11.53
C LEU A 2 -4.53 -6.18 -11.90
N LEU A 3 -4.92 -5.11 -11.20
CA LEU A 3 -4.34 -3.79 -11.43
C LEU A 3 -3.02 -3.70 -10.64
N GLN A 4 -1.93 -3.44 -11.35
CA GLN A 4 -0.60 -3.29 -10.76
C GLN A 4 0.00 -1.94 -11.12
N THR A 5 0.83 -1.40 -10.23
CA THR A 5 1.57 -0.16 -10.47
C THR A 5 2.93 -0.44 -11.13
N ASN A 6 3.55 0.61 -11.68
CA ASN A 6 5.01 0.61 -11.82
C ASN A 6 5.69 0.48 -10.44
N PRO A 7 6.97 0.08 -10.37
CA PRO A 7 7.70 0.02 -9.11
C PRO A 7 7.67 1.36 -8.37
N ILE A 8 7.27 1.31 -7.10
CA ILE A 8 7.23 2.43 -6.15
C ILE A 8 8.44 2.32 -5.23
N VAL A 9 9.02 3.46 -4.86
CA VAL A 9 10.13 3.55 -3.90
C VAL A 9 9.66 4.38 -2.71
N TRP A 10 9.79 3.83 -1.50
CA TRP A 10 9.47 4.48 -0.24
C TRP A 10 10.69 4.56 0.66
N ASP A 11 10.88 5.73 1.27
CA ASP A 11 11.82 5.91 2.36
C ASP A 11 11.10 5.72 3.70
N ILE A 12 11.52 4.70 4.43
CA ILE A 12 11.00 4.36 5.75
C ILE A 12 11.89 5.03 6.80
N LYS A 13 11.30 5.88 7.63
CA LYS A 13 11.95 6.44 8.82
C LYS A 13 11.52 5.65 10.04
N TRP A 14 12.47 5.01 10.71
CA TRP A 14 12.22 4.24 11.92
C TRP A 14 12.20 5.14 13.16
N GLY A 15 11.52 4.71 14.22
CA GLY A 15 11.37 5.50 15.45
C GLY A 15 12.68 5.78 16.19
N ASP A 16 13.75 5.04 15.90
CA ASP A 16 15.09 5.24 16.46
C ASP A 16 16.03 6.04 15.54
N GLY A 17 15.48 6.67 14.50
CA GLY A 17 16.23 7.53 13.59
C GLY A 17 16.96 6.81 12.45
N ALA A 18 16.94 5.46 12.42
CA ALA A 18 17.42 4.73 11.25
C ALA A 18 16.49 4.93 10.04
N ALA A 19 17.00 4.63 8.85
CA ALA A 19 16.23 4.66 7.62
C ALA A 19 16.38 3.37 6.81
N SER A 20 15.38 3.09 5.96
CA SER A 20 15.43 2.05 4.94
C SER A 20 14.79 2.55 3.65
N THR A 21 15.23 2.01 2.51
CA THR A 21 14.58 2.25 1.21
C THR A 21 13.87 0.99 0.76
N TYR A 22 12.55 1.05 0.62
CA TYR A 22 11.69 -0.06 0.22
C TYR A 22 11.23 0.13 -1.23
N LYS A 23 11.51 -0.86 -2.10
CA LYS A 23 11.04 -0.84 -3.49
C LYS A 23 10.05 -1.97 -3.71
N PHE A 24 8.86 -1.65 -4.20
CA PHE A 24 7.77 -2.63 -4.33
C PHE A 24 6.85 -2.34 -5.51
N ILE A 25 6.07 -3.35 -5.89
CA ILE A 25 4.95 -3.21 -6.83
C ILE A 25 3.66 -3.31 -6.02
N ALA A 26 2.76 -2.34 -6.19
CA ALA A 26 1.45 -2.39 -5.56
C ALA A 26 0.47 -3.16 -6.44
N ILE A 27 -0.28 -4.06 -5.82
CA ILE A 27 -1.30 -4.90 -6.43
C ILE A 27 -2.62 -4.59 -5.76
N LEU A 28 -3.61 -4.21 -6.55
CA LEU A 28 -4.95 -3.93 -6.04
C LEU A 28 -5.75 -5.25 -5.99
N ASN A 29 -6.08 -5.68 -4.77
CA ASN A 29 -6.91 -6.84 -4.52
C ASN A 29 -8.30 -6.38 -4.05
N ASN A 30 -9.24 -6.35 -4.98
CA ASN A 30 -10.61 -5.96 -4.70
C ASN A 30 -11.41 -7.21 -4.29
N ILE A 31 -11.76 -7.31 -3.00
CA ILE A 31 -12.61 -8.39 -2.48
C ILE A 31 -14.04 -7.85 -2.39
N GLY A 32 -14.67 -7.65 -3.54
CA GLY A 32 -16.07 -7.25 -3.66
C GLY A 32 -16.40 -5.86 -3.08
N ASN A 33 -17.67 -5.67 -2.73
CA ASN A 33 -18.32 -4.36 -2.62
C ASN A 33 -17.92 -3.50 -1.40
N LEU A 34 -17.02 -3.97 -0.52
CA LEU A 34 -16.92 -3.43 0.85
C LEU A 34 -15.51 -3.24 1.41
N SER A 35 -14.45 -3.78 0.77
CA SER A 35 -13.07 -3.59 1.26
C SER A 35 -12.05 -3.77 0.13
N THR A 36 -11.32 -2.70 -0.18
CA THR A 36 -10.21 -2.76 -1.14
C THR A 36 -8.92 -2.94 -0.37
N THR A 37 -8.18 -4.01 -0.65
CA THR A 37 -6.85 -4.23 -0.07
C THR A 37 -5.79 -3.96 -1.13
N ILE A 38 -4.79 -3.15 -0.79
CA ILE A 38 -3.61 -2.94 -1.62
C ILE A 38 -2.45 -3.70 -0.99
N LEU A 39 -1.80 -4.56 -1.78
CA LEU A 39 -0.62 -5.30 -1.38
C LEU A 39 0.60 -4.74 -2.12
N GLY A 40 1.54 -4.14 -1.40
CA GLY A 40 2.86 -3.86 -1.93
C GLY A 40 3.79 -5.04 -1.69
N VAL A 41 4.32 -5.64 -2.74
CA VAL A 41 5.27 -6.76 -2.64
C VAL A 41 6.61 -6.31 -3.19
N GLY A 42 7.67 -6.47 -2.41
CA GLY A 42 8.99 -5.96 -2.79
C GLY A 42 10.11 -6.33 -1.82
N THR A 43 11.16 -5.50 -1.84
CA THR A 43 12.41 -5.75 -1.11
C THR A 43 12.95 -4.45 -0.53
N ILE A 44 13.61 -4.55 0.63
CA ILE A 44 14.36 -3.44 1.20
C ILE A 44 15.71 -3.32 0.47
N MET A 45 15.85 -2.26 -0.32
CA MET A 45 17.01 -2.02 -1.17
C MET A 45 18.22 -1.47 -0.41
N ASP A 46 17.98 -0.71 0.65
CA ASP A 46 19.04 -0.10 1.45
C ASP A 46 18.64 0.17 2.91
N GLY A 47 19.64 0.40 3.75
CA GLY A 47 19.46 0.72 5.16
C GLY A 47 19.16 -0.49 6.04
N ARG A 48 18.34 -0.30 7.09
CA ARG A 48 17.99 -1.40 8.00
C ARG A 48 17.20 -2.47 7.26
N TYR A 49 17.51 -3.74 7.52
CA TYR A 49 16.91 -4.90 6.84
C TYR A 49 17.22 -5.00 5.33
N LYS A 50 18.30 -4.37 4.86
CA LYS A 50 18.73 -4.47 3.45
C LYS A 50 18.78 -5.92 2.96
N GLY A 51 18.20 -6.15 1.79
CA GLY A 51 18.08 -7.48 1.16
C GLY A 51 16.85 -8.28 1.59
N ALA A 52 16.17 -7.87 2.67
CA ALA A 52 14.99 -8.57 3.17
C ALA A 52 13.78 -8.39 2.24
N SER A 53 12.99 -9.45 2.11
CA SER A 53 11.69 -9.37 1.43
C SER A 53 10.70 -8.64 2.33
N ALA A 54 9.83 -7.83 1.73
CA ALA A 54 8.87 -7.04 2.48
C ALA A 54 7.51 -6.96 1.77
N VAL A 55 6.46 -7.12 2.57
CA VAL A 55 5.07 -6.99 2.13
C VAL A 55 4.39 -5.89 2.93
N SER A 56 3.86 -4.90 2.22
CA SER A 56 3.00 -3.86 2.79
C SER A 56 1.55 -4.15 2.44
N THR A 57 0.65 -3.98 3.41
CA THR A 57 -0.78 -4.18 3.24
C THR A 57 -1.49 -2.90 3.67
N PHE A 58 -2.30 -2.34 2.77
CA PHE A 58 -3.19 -1.22 3.05
C PHE A 58 -4.62 -1.70 2.91
N VAL A 59 -5.38 -1.60 3.99
CA VAL A 59 -6.83 -1.87 3.94
C VAL A 59 -7.54 -0.53 3.81
N LEU A 60 -8.15 -0.30 2.66
CA LEU A 60 -9.02 0.85 2.44
C LEU A 60 -10.39 0.48 3.03
N GLY A 61 -10.75 1.16 4.11
CA GLY A 61 -12.08 1.03 4.70
C GLY A 61 -13.15 1.42 3.67
N SER A 62 -14.31 0.76 3.73
CA SER A 62 -15.50 1.27 3.04
C SER A 62 -15.88 2.58 3.71
N ASP A 63 -15.71 3.70 3.01
CA ASP A 63 -16.40 4.93 3.38
C ASP A 63 -17.90 4.63 3.35
N SER A 64 -18.51 4.45 4.52
CA SER A 64 -19.96 4.36 4.68
C SER A 64 -20.66 5.71 4.48
N SER A 65 -19.93 6.72 3.98
CA SER A 65 -20.39 8.08 3.70
C SER A 65 -20.29 8.44 2.21
N SER A 66 -20.86 7.63 1.33
CA SER A 66 -21.29 8.12 0.02
C SER A 66 -22.68 7.59 -0.32
N PRO A 67 -23.74 8.18 0.26
CA PRO A 67 -25.06 8.08 -0.32
C PRO A 67 -25.01 8.86 -1.64
N ASN A 68 -25.33 8.17 -2.75
CA ASN A 68 -25.46 8.69 -4.12
C ASN A 68 -24.20 8.64 -4.98
N ASN A 69 -24.09 7.56 -5.76
CA ASN A 69 -24.01 7.59 -7.23
C ASN A 69 -22.94 8.44 -7.94
N ASP A 70 -21.85 8.84 -7.27
CA ASP A 70 -20.67 9.43 -7.93
C ASP A 70 -19.59 8.39 -8.30
N CYS A 71 -19.89 7.09 -8.15
CA CYS A 71 -19.01 5.93 -8.34
C CYS A 71 -18.41 5.75 -9.75
N ASN A 72 -18.53 6.72 -10.66
CA ASN A 72 -18.00 6.64 -12.03
C ASN A 72 -16.92 7.67 -12.36
N LYS A 73 -16.21 8.23 -11.38
CA LYS A 73 -14.96 8.96 -11.65
C LYS A 73 -13.83 8.54 -10.70
N TRP A 74 -13.00 7.61 -11.16
CA TRP A 74 -11.68 7.30 -10.57
C TRP A 74 -10.70 8.49 -10.58
N SER A 75 -11.10 9.67 -11.04
CA SER A 75 -10.26 10.87 -11.17
C SER A 75 -10.26 11.79 -9.93
N GLY A 76 -10.81 11.37 -8.78
CA GLY A 76 -11.02 12.26 -7.62
C GLY A 76 -10.39 11.84 -6.30
N VAL A 77 -9.95 10.58 -6.14
CA VAL A 77 -9.39 10.12 -4.86
C VAL A 77 -7.90 10.45 -4.79
N THR A 78 -7.58 11.56 -4.13
CA THR A 78 -6.19 12.01 -3.93
C THR A 78 -5.56 11.46 -2.66
N GLN A 79 -6.38 11.04 -1.68
CA GLN A 79 -5.92 10.54 -0.39
C GLN A 79 -6.95 9.59 0.23
N VAL A 80 -6.47 8.48 0.79
CA VAL A 80 -7.24 7.52 1.58
C VAL A 80 -6.44 7.19 2.84
N SER A 81 -7.12 7.09 3.97
CA SER A 81 -6.54 6.66 5.24
C SER A 81 -7.05 5.29 5.62
N GLY A 82 -6.16 4.43 6.13
CA GLY A 82 -6.51 3.09 6.54
C GLY A 82 -5.39 2.45 7.35
N LEU A 83 -5.66 1.28 7.91
CA LEU A 83 -4.63 0.50 8.58
C LEU A 83 -3.58 0.07 7.54
N SER A 84 -2.32 0.41 7.82
CA SER A 84 -1.17 -0.05 7.05
C SER A 84 -0.29 -0.95 7.89
N THR A 85 0.02 -2.13 7.37
CA THR A 85 0.98 -3.05 7.99
C THR A 85 2.15 -3.27 7.06
N LEU A 86 3.37 -3.23 7.58
CA LEU A 86 4.59 -3.62 6.87
C LEU A 86 5.19 -4.85 7.57
N VAL A 87 5.31 -5.96 6.84
CA VAL A 87 5.96 -7.18 7.31
C VAL A 87 7.27 -7.33 6.55
N ILE A 88 8.37 -7.47 7.28
CA ILE A 88 9.71 -7.69 6.72
C ILE A 88 10.16 -9.09 7.14
N ALA A 89 10.46 -9.95 6.16
CA ALA A 89 10.98 -11.29 6.35
C ALA A 89 12.50 -11.29 6.06
N PRO A 90 13.35 -11.55 7.07
CA PRO A 90 14.81 -11.61 6.92
C PRO A 90 15.30 -12.67 5.93
#